data_AF-R7V3F0-F1
#
_entry.id   AF-R7V3F0-F1
#
_cell.length_a   1.000
_cell.length_b   1.000
_cell.length_c   1.000
_cell.angle_alpha   90.00
_cell.angle_beta   90.00
_cell.angle_gamma   90.00
#
_symmetry.space_group_name_H-M   'P 1'
#
loop_
_entity.id
_entity.type
_entity.pdbx_description
1 polymer ?
#
loop_
_entity_poly.entity_id
_entity_poly.type
_entity_poly.pdbx_seq_one_letter_code
_entity_poly.pdbx_strand_id
1 'polypeptide(L)'
;MWKLHDGTESETPSVSPTTHVLDGGSLLHRVPWKANITYANIASAYVDFTRRNYGVQRTHVIFDGYLEGPSTKDVAHLRRSKGIVGQPVNVAPEMLCSMKKEAFLANPQNKAAFIQLLGVQLNAIGITVHYARGDADLLIVCTAIELAKENHVTVVGEDTDLIVLLLHHAPNSCQTIVLKSDIHRSIKSHKPAKQWHIHSVQ
;
A
#
# COMPACT_ATOMS: atom_id res chain seq x y z
N MET A 1 14.38 14.22 -17.64
CA MET A 1 15.15 15.10 -16.74
C MET A 1 14.29 15.34 -15.50
N TRP A 2 14.75 15.00 -14.30
CA TRP A 2 13.96 15.07 -13.06
C TRP A 2 13.72 16.53 -12.64
N LYS A 3 12.56 16.82 -12.05
CA LYS A 3 12.39 18.00 -11.19
C LYS A 3 11.96 17.53 -9.81
N LEU A 4 12.85 17.69 -8.83
CA LEU A 4 12.50 17.61 -7.43
C LEU A 4 11.79 18.92 -7.10
N HIS A 5 10.48 18.87 -6.83
CA HIS A 5 9.79 20.04 -6.29
C HIS A 5 9.96 20.01 -4.76
N ASP A 6 10.87 20.83 -4.26
CA ASP A 6 10.78 21.30 -2.88
C ASP A 6 9.51 22.17 -2.80
N GLY A 7 8.71 21.97 -1.75
CA GLY A 7 7.37 22.51 -1.59
C GLY A 7 7.31 24.03 -1.44
N THR A 8 7.70 24.77 -2.46
CA THR A 8 7.34 26.17 -2.67
C THR A 8 6.48 26.25 -3.92
N GLU A 9 5.26 26.74 -3.71
CA GLU A 9 4.18 26.89 -4.68
C GLU A 9 4.69 27.53 -5.97
N SER A 10 4.66 26.75 -7.05
CA SER A 10 4.62 27.25 -8.42
C SER A 10 3.42 26.61 -9.08
N GLU A 11 2.45 27.44 -9.47
CA GLU A 11 1.18 27.08 -10.09
C GLU A 11 1.38 26.06 -11.22
N THR A 12 0.91 24.84 -10.98
CA THR A 12 0.63 23.82 -11.99
C THR A 12 -0.84 23.47 -11.86
N PRO A 13 -1.56 23.17 -12.96
CA PRO A 13 -3.01 23.07 -12.92
C PRO A 13 -3.40 22.03 -11.86
N SER A 14 -4.23 22.49 -10.93
CA SER A 14 -4.89 21.73 -9.88
C SER A 14 -5.71 20.58 -10.49
N VAL A 15 -5.05 19.52 -10.92
CA VAL A 15 -5.70 18.23 -11.13
C VAL A 15 -5.38 17.42 -9.88
N SER A 16 -6.25 17.53 -8.90
CA SER A 16 -6.23 16.61 -7.77
C SER A 16 -6.21 15.19 -8.33
N PRO A 17 -5.30 14.31 -7.88
CA PRO A 17 -5.26 12.95 -8.35
C PRO A 17 -6.65 12.33 -8.21
N THR A 18 -7.20 11.89 -9.33
CA THR A 18 -8.56 11.37 -9.35
C THR A 18 -8.59 9.92 -8.90
N THR A 19 -7.43 9.24 -8.91
CA THR A 19 -7.31 7.80 -8.62
C THR A 19 -6.08 7.50 -7.76
N HIS A 20 -6.24 6.63 -6.76
CA HIS A 20 -5.19 6.18 -5.85
C HIS A 20 -4.91 4.70 -6.02
N VAL A 21 -3.63 4.34 -6.11
CA VAL A 21 -3.13 2.96 -6.13
C VAL A 21 -2.23 2.78 -4.92
N LEU A 22 -2.67 1.98 -3.94
CA LEU A 22 -2.03 1.84 -2.65
C LEU A 22 -1.30 0.51 -2.55
N ASP A 23 -0.03 0.57 -2.14
CA ASP A 23 0.72 -0.58 -1.67
C ASP A 23 0.12 -1.09 -0.35
N GLY A 24 -0.53 -2.25 -0.41
CA GLY A 24 -1.15 -2.92 0.72
C GLY A 24 -0.13 -3.38 1.76
N GLY A 25 1.09 -3.72 1.36
CA GLY A 25 2.19 -4.04 2.26
C GLY A 25 2.57 -2.84 3.13
N SER A 26 2.77 -1.67 2.51
CA SER A 26 2.99 -0.40 3.23
C SER A 26 1.80 -0.03 4.12
N LEU A 27 0.57 -0.18 3.62
CA LEU A 27 -0.67 0.13 4.35
C LEU A 27 -0.75 -0.63 5.69
N LEU A 28 -0.40 -1.93 5.72
CA LEU A 28 -0.43 -2.75 6.93
C LEU A 28 0.41 -2.16 8.09
N HIS A 29 1.44 -1.39 7.80
CA HIS A 29 2.28 -0.79 8.82
C HIS A 29 1.75 0.56 9.33
N ARG A 30 0.76 1.17 8.68
CA ARG A 30 0.27 2.54 8.98
C ARG A 30 -0.67 2.63 10.17
N VAL A 31 -1.52 1.62 10.35
CA VAL A 31 -2.53 1.67 11.41
C VAL A 31 -1.94 1.06 12.69
N PRO A 32 -1.95 1.80 13.82
CA PRO A 32 -1.57 1.24 15.11
C PRO A 32 -2.65 0.28 15.60
N TRP A 33 -2.25 -0.86 16.16
CA TRP A 33 -3.18 -1.82 16.75
C TRP A 33 -3.36 -1.50 18.23
N LYS A 34 -4.60 -1.38 18.67
CA LYS A 34 -4.92 -1.37 20.11
C LYS A 34 -4.82 -2.81 20.63
N ALA A 35 -4.44 -2.97 21.90
CA ALA A 35 -4.45 -4.28 22.53
C ALA A 35 -5.89 -4.75 22.77
N ASN A 36 -6.13 -6.06 22.70
CA ASN A 36 -7.39 -6.71 23.09
C ASN A 36 -8.64 -6.17 22.35
N ILE A 37 -8.49 -5.86 21.06
CA ILE A 37 -9.63 -5.60 20.18
C ILE A 37 -9.76 -6.72 19.14
N THR A 38 -10.95 -6.85 18.56
CA THR A 38 -11.23 -7.91 17.59
C THR A 38 -10.50 -7.67 16.27
N TYR A 39 -10.22 -8.72 15.51
CA TYR A 39 -9.66 -8.58 14.15
C TYR A 39 -10.57 -7.76 13.23
N ALA A 40 -11.89 -7.88 13.39
CA ALA A 40 -12.85 -7.06 12.66
C ALA A 40 -12.67 -5.56 12.97
N ASN A 41 -12.49 -5.19 14.25
CA ASN A 41 -12.26 -3.80 14.62
C ASN A 41 -10.89 -3.29 14.17
N ILE A 42 -9.87 -4.15 14.15
CA ILE A 42 -8.56 -3.81 13.57
C ILE A 42 -8.73 -3.53 12.08
N ALA A 43 -9.35 -4.42 11.32
CA ALA A 43 -9.60 -4.23 9.89
C ALA A 43 -10.44 -2.98 9.61
N SER A 44 -11.47 -2.72 10.43
CA SER A 44 -12.29 -1.51 10.37
C SER A 44 -11.45 -0.24 10.53
N ALA A 45 -10.42 -0.24 11.40
CA ALA A 45 -9.51 0.89 11.53
C ALA A 45 -8.66 1.15 10.26
N TYR A 46 -8.31 0.11 9.50
CA TYR A 46 -7.67 0.25 8.18
C TYR A 46 -8.63 0.77 7.13
N VAL A 47 -9.87 0.29 7.12
CA VAL A 47 -10.93 0.79 6.23
C VAL A 47 -11.16 2.28 6.48
N ASP A 48 -11.29 2.69 7.74
CA ASP A 48 -11.44 4.09 8.13
C ASP A 48 -10.23 4.94 7.78
N PHE A 49 -9.03 4.42 7.99
CA PHE A 49 -7.81 5.10 7.57
C PHE A 49 -7.80 5.31 6.04
N THR A 50 -8.07 4.26 5.27
CA THR A 50 -8.00 4.31 3.81
C THR A 50 -9.04 5.27 3.25
N ARG A 51 -10.29 5.15 3.71
CA ARG A 51 -11.40 6.04 3.33
C ARG A 51 -11.11 7.51 3.62
N ARG A 52 -10.58 7.82 4.81
CA ARG A 52 -10.34 9.21 5.22
C ARG A 52 -9.21 9.88 4.46
N ASN A 53 -8.17 9.13 4.09
CA ASN A 53 -6.97 9.70 3.47
C ASN A 53 -7.00 9.67 1.94
N TYR A 54 -7.71 8.72 1.34
CA TYR A 54 -7.68 8.49 -0.11
C TYR A 54 -9.06 8.49 -0.76
N GLY A 55 -10.13 8.47 0.02
CA GLY A 55 -11.49 8.30 -0.46
C GLY A 55 -11.85 6.85 -0.77
N VAL A 56 -13.12 6.63 -1.10
CA VAL A 56 -13.65 5.29 -1.44
C VAL A 56 -13.62 5.05 -2.93
N GLN A 57 -14.17 6.00 -3.70
CA GLN A 57 -14.20 5.91 -5.15
C GLN A 57 -12.79 6.08 -5.72
N ARG A 58 -12.47 5.29 -6.76
CA ARG A 58 -11.18 5.33 -7.46
C ARG A 58 -9.96 5.08 -6.55
N THR A 59 -10.16 4.32 -5.47
CA THR A 59 -9.06 3.81 -4.64
C THR A 59 -8.90 2.31 -4.90
N HIS A 60 -7.67 1.92 -5.21
CA HIS A 60 -7.25 0.55 -5.43
C HIS A 60 -6.19 0.17 -4.39
N VAL A 61 -6.37 -0.96 -3.70
CA VAL A 61 -5.38 -1.50 -2.75
C VAL A 61 -4.84 -2.81 -3.28
N ILE A 62 -3.53 -2.93 -3.41
CA ILE A 62 -2.87 -4.12 -3.95
C ILE A 62 -2.12 -4.79 -2.82
N PHE A 63 -2.51 -6.03 -2.47
CA PHE A 63 -1.82 -6.84 -1.48
C PHE A 63 -0.90 -7.87 -2.14
N ASP A 64 0.17 -8.23 -1.44
CA ASP A 64 1.00 -9.38 -1.79
C ASP A 64 0.18 -10.67 -1.79
N GLY A 65 0.58 -11.59 -2.66
CA GLY A 65 0.15 -12.97 -2.67
C GLY A 65 0.92 -13.82 -1.68
N TYR A 66 0.19 -14.70 -0.99
CA TYR A 66 0.75 -15.71 -0.09
C TYR A 66 0.32 -17.13 -0.50
N LEU A 67 -0.14 -17.29 -1.75
CA LEU A 67 -0.72 -18.54 -2.26
C LEU A 67 0.32 -19.54 -2.76
N GLU A 68 1.56 -19.13 -3.01
CA GLU A 68 2.58 -19.99 -3.62
C GLU A 68 3.84 -20.13 -2.76
N GLY A 69 3.79 -21.09 -1.83
CA GLY A 69 4.98 -21.67 -1.19
C GLY A 69 6.02 -20.65 -0.69
N PRO A 70 7.25 -21.11 -0.45
CA PRO A 70 8.31 -20.20 -0.03
C PRO A 70 8.75 -19.28 -1.17
N SER A 71 8.71 -17.97 -0.97
CA SER A 71 9.25 -16.97 -1.90
C SER A 71 10.70 -16.63 -1.56
N THR A 72 11.48 -16.16 -2.54
CA THR A 72 12.80 -15.56 -2.29
C THR A 72 12.71 -14.36 -1.33
N LYS A 73 11.54 -13.70 -1.22
CA LYS A 73 11.29 -12.63 -0.24
C LYS A 73 11.09 -13.16 1.20
N ASP A 74 10.89 -14.47 1.43
CA ASP A 74 10.70 -15.02 2.79
C ASP A 74 11.95 -14.85 3.66
N VAL A 75 13.13 -15.01 3.08
CA VAL A 75 14.40 -14.77 3.77
C VAL A 75 14.52 -13.29 4.16
N ALA A 76 14.10 -12.38 3.27
CA ALA A 76 14.08 -10.95 3.55
C ALA A 76 13.04 -10.61 4.65
N HIS A 77 11.85 -11.22 4.61
CA HIS A 77 10.82 -11.07 5.64
C HIS A 77 11.27 -11.62 7.00
N LEU A 78 11.94 -12.76 7.02
CA LEU A 78 12.52 -13.36 8.24
C LEU A 78 13.62 -12.47 8.83
N ARG A 79 14.47 -11.88 7.98
CA ARG A 79 15.48 -10.90 8.41
C ARG A 79 14.84 -9.64 8.99
N ARG A 80 13.80 -9.09 8.35
CA ARG A 80 13.07 -7.90 8.85
C ARG A 80 12.38 -8.16 10.19
N SER A 81 11.87 -9.37 10.41
CA SER A 81 11.28 -9.79 11.68
C SER A 81 12.32 -10.18 12.75
N LYS A 82 13.62 -10.11 12.44
CA LYS A 82 14.72 -10.56 13.32
C LYS A 82 14.56 -12.02 13.78
N GLY A 83 13.90 -12.85 12.96
CA GLY A 83 13.56 -14.24 13.31
C GLY A 83 12.45 -14.39 14.36
N ILE A 84 11.85 -13.30 14.86
CA ILE A 84 10.75 -13.36 15.83
C ILE A 84 9.44 -13.39 15.06
N VAL A 85 8.84 -14.58 15.00
CA VAL A 85 7.57 -14.82 14.33
C VAL A 85 6.53 -15.19 15.39
N GLY A 86 5.36 -14.56 15.34
CA GLY A 86 4.24 -14.95 16.19
C GLY A 86 3.77 -16.38 15.90
N GLN A 87 3.20 -17.06 16.88
CA GLN A 87 2.50 -18.32 16.66
C GLN A 87 1.34 -18.12 15.67
N PRO A 88 1.02 -19.13 14.82
CA PRO A 88 -0.19 -19.12 14.04
C PRO A 88 -1.43 -19.00 14.93
N VAL A 89 -2.38 -18.15 14.55
CA VAL A 89 -3.64 -17.96 15.27
C VAL A 89 -4.81 -17.97 14.30
N ASN A 90 -5.99 -18.31 14.81
CA ASN A 90 -7.22 -18.20 14.03
C ASN A 90 -7.62 -16.71 13.91
N VAL A 91 -7.65 -16.19 12.69
CA VAL A 91 -7.99 -14.79 12.39
C VAL A 91 -9.47 -14.69 12.01
N ALA A 92 -10.34 -15.11 12.91
CA ALA A 92 -11.78 -14.92 12.75
C ALA A 92 -12.18 -13.48 13.16
N PRO A 93 -13.16 -12.84 12.49
CA PRO A 93 -13.51 -11.44 12.70
C PRO A 93 -13.74 -11.06 14.18
N GLU A 94 -14.42 -11.91 14.94
CA GLU A 94 -14.81 -11.74 16.33
C GLU A 94 -13.71 -12.07 17.35
N MET A 95 -12.61 -12.72 16.93
CA MET A 95 -11.53 -13.10 17.83
C MET A 95 -10.68 -11.89 18.22
N LEU A 96 -10.22 -11.89 19.48
CA LEU A 96 -9.37 -10.83 20.02
C LEU A 96 -7.92 -11.02 19.59
N CYS A 97 -7.29 -9.93 19.13
CA CYS A 97 -5.86 -9.90 18.90
C CYS A 97 -5.11 -9.67 20.23
N SER A 98 -4.51 -10.73 20.76
CA SER A 98 -3.65 -10.69 21.96
C SER A 98 -2.17 -10.42 21.66
N MET A 99 -1.78 -10.54 20.39
CA MET A 99 -0.39 -10.42 19.94
C MET A 99 -0.03 -8.99 19.58
N LYS A 100 1.26 -8.63 19.69
CA LYS A 100 1.77 -7.38 19.11
C LYS A 100 1.71 -7.45 17.59
N LYS A 101 1.37 -6.32 16.95
CA LYS A 101 1.23 -6.19 15.49
C LYS A 101 2.43 -6.74 14.73
N GLU A 102 3.64 -6.40 15.16
CA GLU A 102 4.88 -6.77 14.47
C GLU A 102 5.09 -8.29 14.48
N ALA A 103 4.84 -8.94 15.61
CA ALA A 103 4.94 -10.40 15.72
C ALA A 103 3.85 -11.11 14.93
N PHE A 104 2.63 -10.55 14.92
CA PHE A 104 1.52 -11.09 14.13
C PHE A 104 1.80 -10.99 12.63
N LEU A 105 2.18 -9.81 12.12
CA LEU A 105 2.45 -9.59 10.69
C LEU A 105 3.74 -10.26 10.21
N ALA A 106 4.66 -10.62 11.12
CA ALA A 106 5.83 -11.42 10.79
C ALA A 106 5.49 -12.88 10.44
N ASN A 107 4.34 -13.39 10.89
CA ASN A 107 3.87 -14.72 10.56
C ASN A 107 3.11 -14.69 9.22
N PRO A 108 3.56 -15.40 8.18
CA PRO A 108 2.93 -15.36 6.87
C PRO A 108 1.47 -15.84 6.87
N GLN A 109 1.13 -16.86 7.66
CA GLN A 109 -0.24 -17.39 7.76
C GLN A 109 -1.18 -16.37 8.40
N ASN A 110 -0.75 -15.76 9.50
CA ASN A 110 -1.51 -14.71 10.18
C ASN A 110 -1.70 -13.49 9.29
N LYS A 111 -0.61 -13.05 8.64
CA LYS A 111 -0.63 -11.91 7.71
C LYS A 111 -1.57 -12.16 6.54
N ALA A 112 -1.48 -13.34 5.91
CA ALA A 112 -2.35 -13.73 4.80
C ALA A 112 -3.83 -13.75 5.21
N ALA A 113 -4.15 -14.39 6.34
CA ALA A 113 -5.52 -14.45 6.83
C ALA A 113 -6.09 -13.05 7.16
N PHE A 114 -5.28 -12.17 7.77
CA PHE A 114 -5.68 -10.80 8.03
C PHE A 114 -5.87 -9.97 6.76
N ILE A 115 -5.01 -10.14 5.74
CA ILE A 115 -5.15 -9.50 4.43
C ILE A 115 -6.47 -9.90 3.76
N GLN A 116 -6.87 -11.18 3.85
CA GLN A 116 -8.15 -11.63 3.32
C GLN A 116 -9.33 -10.96 4.04
N LEU A 117 -9.31 -10.96 5.37
CA LEU A 117 -10.34 -10.27 6.17
C LEU A 117 -10.43 -8.77 5.82
N LEU A 118 -9.30 -8.09 5.77
CA LEU A 118 -9.22 -6.66 5.45
C LEU A 118 -9.73 -6.39 4.03
N GLY A 119 -9.33 -7.19 3.05
CA GLY A 119 -9.75 -7.00 1.68
C GLY A 119 -11.25 -7.19 1.49
N VAL A 120 -11.87 -8.14 2.20
CA VAL A 120 -13.34 -8.27 2.24
C VAL A 120 -14.00 -6.99 2.75
N GLN A 121 -13.50 -6.41 3.85
CA GLN A 121 -14.08 -5.19 4.40
C GLN A 121 -13.85 -3.94 3.53
N LEU A 122 -12.69 -3.84 2.86
CA LEU A 122 -12.42 -2.76 1.90
C LEU A 122 -13.36 -2.85 0.69
N ASN A 123 -13.50 -4.05 0.10
CA ASN A 123 -14.42 -4.28 -1.01
C ASN A 123 -15.88 -4.00 -0.62
N ALA A 124 -16.28 -4.34 0.61
CA ALA A 124 -17.65 -4.11 1.10
C ALA A 124 -18.05 -2.62 1.12
N ILE A 125 -17.07 -1.70 1.23
CA ILE A 125 -17.34 -0.26 1.15
C ILE A 125 -17.11 0.33 -0.24
N GLY A 126 -16.69 -0.46 -1.23
CA GLY A 126 -16.47 -0.03 -2.61
C GLY A 126 -15.02 0.33 -2.96
N ILE A 127 -14.05 0.07 -2.08
CA ILE A 127 -12.62 0.17 -2.42
C ILE A 127 -12.22 -1.09 -3.18
N THR A 128 -11.58 -0.95 -4.34
CA THR A 128 -11.17 -2.11 -5.14
C THR A 128 -9.92 -2.74 -4.56
N VAL A 129 -9.95 -4.04 -4.29
CA VAL A 129 -8.79 -4.79 -3.79
C VAL A 129 -8.28 -5.78 -4.84
N HIS A 130 -6.97 -5.77 -5.06
CA HIS A 130 -6.27 -6.73 -5.91
C HIS A 130 -5.28 -7.54 -5.09
N TYR A 131 -5.07 -8.81 -5.48
CA TYR A 131 -4.10 -9.69 -4.85
C TYR A 131 -3.08 -10.13 -5.90
N ALA A 132 -1.80 -9.88 -5.61
CA ALA A 132 -0.71 -10.42 -6.42
C ALA A 132 -0.60 -11.94 -6.23
N ARG A 133 0.08 -12.61 -7.16
CA ARG A 133 0.39 -14.05 -7.03
C ARG A 133 1.52 -14.29 -6.02
N GLY A 134 2.49 -13.38 -6.00
CA GLY A 134 3.58 -13.34 -5.02
C GLY A 134 3.80 -11.90 -4.62
N ASP A 135 4.87 -11.30 -5.13
CA ASP A 135 5.18 -9.91 -4.82
C ASP A 135 4.26 -8.90 -5.54
N ALA A 136 3.83 -7.84 -4.83
CA ALA A 136 2.89 -6.86 -5.34
C ALA A 136 3.49 -5.79 -6.27
N ASP A 137 4.81 -5.60 -6.28
CA ASP A 137 5.46 -4.43 -6.90
C ASP A 137 5.07 -4.25 -8.38
N LEU A 138 5.14 -5.34 -9.16
CA LEU A 138 4.75 -5.30 -10.57
C LEU A 138 3.25 -5.08 -10.75
N LEU A 139 2.40 -5.68 -9.91
CA LEU A 139 0.95 -5.51 -10.01
C LEU A 139 0.55 -4.07 -9.68
N ILE A 140 1.17 -3.45 -8.68
CA ILE A 140 0.99 -2.02 -8.35
C ILE A 140 1.27 -1.16 -9.58
N VAL A 141 2.42 -1.38 -10.23
CA VAL A 141 2.88 -0.62 -11.40
C VAL A 141 1.94 -0.82 -12.58
N CYS A 142 1.58 -2.06 -12.91
CA CYS A 142 0.67 -2.36 -14.00
C CYS A 142 -0.72 -1.76 -13.76
N THR A 143 -1.27 -1.87 -12.55
CA THR A 143 -2.56 -1.25 -12.19
C THR A 143 -2.48 0.27 -12.34
N ALA A 144 -1.39 0.91 -11.89
CA ALA A 144 -1.20 2.34 -12.03
C ALA A 144 -1.16 2.81 -13.49
N ILE A 145 -0.39 2.10 -14.34
CA ILE A 145 -0.27 2.42 -15.77
C ILE A 145 -1.62 2.25 -16.49
N GLU A 146 -2.34 1.18 -16.19
CA GLU A 146 -3.65 0.93 -16.80
C GLU A 146 -4.64 2.04 -16.46
N LEU A 147 -4.73 2.40 -15.18
CA LEU A 147 -5.60 3.49 -14.72
C LEU A 147 -5.17 4.86 -15.27
N ALA A 148 -3.86 5.04 -15.50
CA ALA A 148 -3.28 6.25 -16.04
C ALA A 148 -3.56 6.47 -17.53
N LYS A 149 -4.17 5.52 -18.23
CA LYS A 149 -4.69 5.76 -19.59
C LYS A 149 -5.78 6.82 -19.61
N GLU A 150 -6.58 6.88 -18.54
CA GLU A 150 -7.78 7.74 -18.45
C GLU A 150 -7.77 8.69 -17.26
N ASN A 151 -6.89 8.46 -16.27
CA ASN A 151 -6.92 9.18 -14.99
C ASN A 151 -5.55 9.73 -14.59
N HIS A 152 -5.55 10.76 -13.75
CA HIS A 152 -4.34 11.15 -13.01
C HIS A 152 -4.20 10.20 -11.82
N VAL A 153 -3.08 9.47 -11.76
CA VAL A 153 -2.88 8.39 -10.80
C VAL A 153 -1.83 8.77 -9.76
N THR A 154 -2.15 8.59 -8.49
CA THR A 154 -1.17 8.61 -7.41
C THR A 154 -0.91 7.19 -6.92
N VAL A 155 0.33 6.74 -7.07
CA VAL A 155 0.84 5.51 -6.44
C VAL A 155 1.36 5.87 -5.04
N VAL A 156 0.93 5.13 -4.04
CA VAL A 156 1.34 5.34 -2.64
C VAL A 156 2.08 4.10 -2.15
N GLY A 157 3.37 4.24 -1.88
CA GLY A 157 4.24 3.14 -1.45
C GLY A 157 5.56 3.67 -0.87
N GLU A 158 6.30 2.81 -0.20
CA GLU A 158 7.64 3.16 0.34
C GLU A 158 8.78 2.44 -0.38
N ASP A 159 8.50 1.43 -1.20
CA ASP A 159 9.54 0.68 -1.89
C ASP A 159 10.16 1.50 -3.02
N THR A 160 11.49 1.55 -3.04
CA THR A 160 12.25 2.21 -4.11
C THR A 160 12.12 1.46 -5.43
N ASP A 161 11.86 0.16 -5.39
CA ASP A 161 11.69 -0.66 -6.59
C ASP A 161 10.48 -0.20 -7.41
N LEU A 162 9.44 0.36 -6.76
CA LEU A 162 8.30 0.97 -7.44
C LEU A 162 8.72 2.15 -8.33
N ILE A 163 9.72 2.94 -7.95
CA ILE A 163 10.24 4.05 -8.78
C ILE A 163 10.86 3.48 -10.05
N VAL A 164 11.74 2.49 -9.89
CA VAL A 164 12.48 1.89 -11.00
C VAL A 164 11.52 1.22 -11.96
N LEU A 165 10.53 0.48 -11.45
CA LEU A 165 9.52 -0.19 -12.26
C LEU A 165 8.60 0.79 -12.98
N LEU A 166 8.15 1.87 -12.30
CA LEU A 166 7.35 2.91 -12.93
C LEU A 166 8.13 3.59 -14.07
N LEU A 167 9.41 3.89 -13.88
CA LEU A 167 10.24 4.49 -14.93
C LEU A 167 10.47 3.55 -16.11
N HIS A 168 10.62 2.26 -15.85
CA HIS A 168 10.85 1.29 -16.90
C HIS A 168 9.59 1.00 -17.72
N HIS A 169 8.42 0.93 -17.06
CA HIS A 169 7.19 0.46 -17.69
C HIS A 169 6.22 1.56 -18.10
N ALA A 170 6.27 2.77 -17.52
CA ALA A 170 5.31 3.81 -17.85
C ALA A 170 5.51 4.33 -19.28
N PRO A 171 4.52 4.18 -20.18
CA PRO A 171 4.63 4.68 -21.54
C PRO A 171 4.43 6.19 -21.59
N ASN A 172 5.00 6.84 -22.60
CA ASN A 172 4.94 8.30 -22.80
C ASN A 172 3.51 8.82 -23.03
N SER A 173 2.57 7.92 -23.35
CA SER A 173 1.17 8.24 -23.67
C SER A 173 0.24 8.27 -22.45
N CYS A 174 0.71 7.89 -21.26
CA CYS A 174 -0.11 7.93 -20.05
C CYS A 174 -0.32 9.37 -19.55
N GLN A 175 -1.45 9.59 -18.89
CA GLN A 175 -1.63 10.74 -18.02
C GLN A 175 -0.62 10.72 -16.86
N THR A 176 -0.53 11.82 -16.12
CA THR A 176 0.45 11.97 -15.04
C THR A 176 0.33 10.88 -13.99
N ILE A 177 1.43 10.16 -13.75
CA ILE A 177 1.61 9.25 -12.61
C ILE A 177 2.51 9.93 -11.58
N VAL A 178 2.03 10.03 -10.35
CA VAL A 178 2.81 10.55 -9.22
C VAL A 178 3.04 9.42 -8.22
N LEU A 179 4.30 9.14 -7.89
CA LEU A 179 4.62 8.31 -6.74
C LEU A 179 4.73 9.21 -5.50
N LYS A 180 4.04 8.85 -4.42
CA LYS A 180 4.16 9.54 -3.13
C LYS A 180 4.62 8.57 -2.05
N SER A 181 5.61 9.00 -1.27
CA SER A 181 5.84 8.39 0.04
C SER A 181 4.63 8.67 0.92
N ASP A 182 4.21 7.71 1.73
CA ASP A 182 2.96 7.84 2.48
C ASP A 182 3.10 8.87 3.64
N ILE A 183 2.01 9.62 3.84
CA ILE A 183 1.80 10.76 4.74
C ILE A 183 2.36 10.57 6.16
N HIS A 184 2.40 9.35 6.70
CA HIS A 184 2.88 9.11 8.08
C HIS A 184 4.36 9.48 8.28
N ARG A 185 5.21 9.36 7.24
CA ARG A 185 6.61 9.83 7.30
C ARG A 185 6.67 11.36 7.35
N SER A 186 5.76 12.03 6.67
CA SER A 186 5.64 13.48 6.65
C SER A 186 5.25 14.04 8.02
N ILE A 187 4.23 13.45 8.66
CA ILE A 187 3.77 13.86 10.00
C ILE A 187 4.85 13.65 11.07
N LYS A 188 5.52 12.47 11.08
CA LYS A 188 6.60 12.20 12.06
C LYS A 188 7.84 13.07 11.86
N SER A 189 8.14 13.50 10.64
CA SER A 189 9.35 14.26 10.32
C SER A 189 9.14 15.77 10.22
N HIS A 190 7.88 16.25 10.28
CA HIS A 190 7.49 17.64 9.98
C HIS A 190 7.96 18.12 8.59
N LYS A 191 8.31 17.19 7.69
CA LYS A 191 8.71 17.48 6.31
C LYS A 191 7.57 17.09 5.38
N PRO A 192 7.34 17.79 4.27
CA PRO A 192 6.32 17.40 3.29
C PRO A 192 6.58 15.96 2.79
N ALA A 193 5.50 15.23 2.51
CA ALA A 193 5.60 13.90 1.90
C ALA A 193 6.39 14.02 0.59
N LYS A 194 7.39 13.16 0.39
CA LYS A 194 8.16 13.17 -0.85
C LYS A 194 7.25 12.74 -1.99
N GLN A 195 7.27 13.52 -3.07
CA GLN A 195 6.50 13.26 -4.29
C GLN A 195 7.45 13.21 -5.47
N TRP A 196 7.25 12.23 -6.33
CA TRP A 196 8.00 12.06 -7.56
C TRP A 196 7.02 12.06 -8.72
N HIS A 197 7.12 13.07 -9.58
CA HIS A 197 6.38 13.12 -10.84
C HIS A 197 7.10 12.23 -11.85
N ILE A 198 6.41 11.18 -12.31
CA ILE A 198 6.97 10.23 -13.26
C ILE A 198 6.62 10.74 -14.66
N HIS A 199 7.63 11.24 -15.36
CA HIS A 199 7.57 11.59 -16.77
C HIS A 199 8.54 10.69 -17.52
N SER A 200 8.10 10.14 -18.66
CA SER A 200 9.03 9.45 -19.54
C SER A 200 10.05 10.44 -20.12
N VAL A 201 11.28 9.98 -20.30
CA VAL A 201 12.38 10.75 -20.89
C VAL A 201 12.72 10.10 -22.22
N GLN A 202 12.19 10.66 -23.30
CA GLN A 202 12.79 10.60 -24.63
C GLN A 202 12.84 12.00 -25.21
#